data_AF-A0A7R9ZNY7-F1
#
_entry.id   AF-A0A7R9ZNY7-F1
#
_cell.length_a   1.000
_cell.length_b   1.000
_cell.length_c   1.000
_cell.angle_alpha   90.00
_cell.angle_beta   90.00
_cell.angle_gamma   90.00
#
_symmetry.space_group_name_H-M   'P 1'
#
loop_
_entity.id
_entity.type
_entity.pdbx_description
1 polymer ?
#
loop_
_entity_poly.entity_id
_entity_poly.type
_entity_poly.pdbx_seq_one_letter_code
_entity_poly.pdbx_strand_id
1 'polypeptide(L)'
;VRDALYPMYLGPDWSGLSIDLIKSASDPRIIFVIVLWYLAGQSFWSMVVGLPSLPAASATTTADAKPSAATATSGPTTAAAADANTPDAKTESSPRTTQSLHIDDARLRVANMAVWAFAFSPFLLSSNILVVVGLMKADRVIYLPLFGFCILEALLLDMLCVRGVSIMTPGFTSRKQTLFWIGHWGFIVQMFWFCVRTHARNLAWSRALDLWEHAYLVNPRSHHTRYNYGYELSIKQRYIEAEEVLRPIGSAHVDGPSNTFLYAMVLFNLDRCDEANVLLDEAFAVIDQKRKEGGVRNSDSSLARTESNLLVARAHCVGDDLKLRGGILYEAVQADQTNDYAVNLATEMMEKLQKMEELKKQYGLS
;
A
#
# COMPACT_ATOMS: atom_id res chain seq x y z
N VAL A 1 -13.15 -9.33 4.99
CA VAL A 1 -12.89 -10.17 3.79
C VAL A 1 -12.79 -9.31 2.54
N ARG A 2 -13.86 -8.60 2.19
CA ARG A 2 -13.95 -7.62 1.09
C ARG A 2 -12.66 -6.81 0.91
N ASP A 3 -12.26 -6.08 1.93
CA ASP A 3 -11.14 -5.12 1.87
C ASP A 3 -9.74 -5.77 1.82
N ALA A 4 -9.65 -7.08 2.09
CA ALA A 4 -8.42 -7.83 1.87
C ALA A 4 -8.25 -8.26 0.40
N LEU A 5 -9.35 -8.57 -0.30
CA LEU A 5 -9.32 -8.99 -1.72
C LEU A 5 -9.49 -7.81 -2.69
N TYR A 6 -10.25 -6.79 -2.29
CA TYR A 6 -10.42 -5.55 -3.03
C TYR A 6 -10.61 -4.38 -2.05
N PRO A 7 -9.52 -3.65 -1.71
CA PRO A 7 -9.60 -2.50 -0.81
C PRO A 7 -10.29 -1.32 -1.50
N MET A 8 -11.60 -1.20 -1.27
CA MET A 8 -12.39 -0.01 -1.62
C MET A 8 -11.78 1.27 -1.01
N TYR A 9 -11.16 1.11 0.16
CA TYR A 9 -10.69 2.17 1.04
C TYR A 9 -9.19 2.05 1.31
N LEU A 10 -8.37 2.53 0.38
CA LEU A 10 -6.98 2.85 0.68
C LEU A 10 -6.94 4.03 1.68
N GLY A 11 -6.32 3.81 2.83
CA GLY A 11 -5.98 4.82 3.83
C GLY A 11 -4.47 4.79 4.09
N PRO A 12 -3.86 5.85 4.65
CA PRO A 12 -2.42 5.88 4.93
C PRO A 12 -2.00 4.83 5.97
N ASP A 13 -2.88 4.52 6.93
CA ASP A 13 -2.61 3.62 8.03
C ASP A 13 -3.57 2.41 8.05
N TRP A 14 -2.99 1.23 7.86
CA TRP A 14 -3.61 -0.10 7.98
C TRP A 14 -2.86 -0.97 9.02
N SER A 15 -2.14 -0.35 9.96
CA SER A 15 -1.43 -1.05 11.03
C SER A 15 -2.38 -1.50 12.17
N GLY A 16 -1.90 -2.35 13.07
CA GLY A 16 -2.65 -2.75 14.27
C GLY A 16 -3.91 -3.59 13.99
N LEU A 17 -4.98 -3.30 14.74
CA LEU A 17 -6.22 -4.10 14.81
C LEU A 17 -7.14 -3.99 13.58
N SER A 18 -6.71 -3.32 12.52
CA SER A 18 -7.51 -3.03 11.30
C SER A 18 -7.91 -4.25 10.48
N ILE A 19 -7.25 -5.39 10.70
CA ILE A 19 -7.57 -6.67 10.08
C ILE A 19 -7.68 -7.70 11.21
N ASP A 20 -8.89 -8.14 11.53
CA ASP A 20 -9.11 -9.17 12.57
C ASP A 20 -8.25 -10.39 12.29
N LEU A 21 -7.49 -10.88 13.28
CA LEU A 21 -6.75 -12.13 13.13
C LEU A 21 -7.74 -13.30 12.93
N ILE A 22 -7.30 -14.34 12.24
CA ILE A 22 -8.03 -15.61 12.16
C ILE A 22 -7.83 -16.32 13.50
N LYS A 23 -8.87 -16.31 14.35
CA LYS A 23 -8.83 -16.87 15.73
C LYS A 23 -9.39 -18.29 15.85
N SER A 24 -9.97 -18.85 14.78
CA SER A 24 -10.58 -20.18 14.77
C SER A 24 -10.32 -20.89 13.44
N ALA A 25 -10.14 -22.22 13.49
CA ALA A 25 -10.07 -23.09 12.32
C ALA A 25 -11.40 -23.14 11.52
N SER A 26 -12.51 -22.68 12.09
CA SER A 26 -13.82 -22.57 11.43
C SER A 26 -14.05 -21.26 10.67
N ASP A 27 -13.05 -20.36 10.62
CA ASP A 27 -13.17 -19.07 9.96
C ASP A 27 -13.20 -19.23 8.42
N PRO A 28 -14.25 -18.77 7.72
CA PRO A 28 -14.36 -18.94 6.26
C PRO A 28 -13.25 -18.23 5.48
N ARG A 29 -12.51 -17.29 6.11
CA ARG A 29 -11.32 -16.66 5.51
C ARG A 29 -10.19 -17.66 5.24
N ILE A 30 -10.11 -18.75 6.00
CA ILE A 30 -9.10 -19.80 5.82
C ILE A 30 -9.19 -20.41 4.42
N ILE A 31 -10.40 -20.61 3.90
CA ILE A 31 -10.61 -21.17 2.54
C ILE A 31 -9.99 -20.25 1.48
N PHE A 32 -10.25 -18.93 1.58
CA PHE A 32 -9.65 -17.96 0.66
C PHE A 32 -8.13 -17.87 0.78
N VAL A 33 -7.58 -17.98 2.01
CA VAL A 33 -6.12 -18.02 2.24
C VAL A 33 -5.51 -19.29 1.63
N ILE A 34 -6.11 -20.47 1.84
CA ILE A 34 -5.64 -21.73 1.25
C ILE A 34 -5.70 -21.69 -0.28
N VAL A 35 -6.79 -21.18 -0.87
CA VAL A 35 -6.91 -21.04 -2.34
C VAL A 35 -5.86 -20.06 -2.88
N LEU A 36 -5.64 -18.91 -2.23
CA LEU A 36 -4.61 -17.94 -2.62
C LEU A 36 -3.21 -18.58 -2.60
N TRP A 37 -2.86 -19.29 -1.54
CA TRP A 37 -1.56 -19.95 -1.40
C TRP A 37 -1.37 -21.14 -2.33
N TYR A 38 -2.43 -21.91 -2.59
CA TYR A 38 -2.41 -22.99 -3.59
C TYR A 38 -2.13 -22.42 -4.99
N LEU A 39 -2.84 -21.35 -5.39
CA LEU A 39 -2.62 -20.69 -6.68
C LEU A 39 -1.22 -20.04 -6.76
N ALA A 40 -0.74 -19.43 -5.68
CA ALA A 40 0.63 -18.91 -5.59
C ALA A 40 1.68 -20.01 -5.77
N GLY A 41 1.47 -21.18 -5.15
CA GLY A 41 2.32 -22.35 -5.27
C GLY A 41 2.32 -22.96 -6.67
N GLN A 42 1.15 -23.11 -7.30
CA GLN A 42 1.02 -23.61 -8.67
C GLN A 42 1.65 -22.67 -9.70
N SER A 43 1.43 -21.36 -9.56
CA SER A 43 2.07 -20.34 -10.41
C SER A 43 3.59 -20.37 -10.23
N PHE A 44 4.10 -20.47 -8.99
CA PHE A 44 5.54 -20.61 -8.71
C PHE A 44 6.14 -21.89 -9.30
N TRP A 45 5.48 -23.04 -9.12
CA TRP A 45 5.89 -24.32 -9.69
C TRP A 45 5.98 -24.26 -11.22
N SER A 46 5.00 -23.63 -11.87
CA SER A 46 4.99 -23.40 -13.32
C SER A 46 6.12 -22.49 -13.81
N MET A 47 6.61 -21.54 -13.00
CA MET A 47 7.79 -20.74 -13.36
C MET A 47 9.08 -21.57 -13.33
N VAL A 48 9.25 -22.39 -12.29
CA VAL A 48 10.44 -23.23 -12.08
C VAL A 48 10.52 -24.37 -13.10
N VAL A 49 9.46 -25.18 -13.19
CA VAL A 49 9.44 -26.41 -14.00
C VAL A 49 9.09 -26.14 -15.47
N GLY A 50 8.37 -25.04 -15.74
CA GLY A 50 7.68 -24.82 -17.00
C GLY A 50 6.28 -25.45 -16.99
N LEU A 51 5.50 -25.20 -18.05
CA LEU A 51 4.22 -25.86 -18.24
C LEU A 51 4.40 -27.24 -18.89
N PRO A 52 3.62 -28.26 -18.51
CA PRO A 52 3.58 -29.52 -19.23
C PRO A 52 3.21 -29.25 -20.70
N SER A 53 4.03 -29.75 -21.63
CA SER A 53 3.67 -29.77 -23.04
C SER A 53 2.42 -30.62 -23.20
N LEU A 54 1.30 -29.98 -23.59
CA LEU A 54 0.08 -30.70 -23.93
C LEU A 54 0.44 -31.74 -25.02
N PRO A 55 0.07 -33.03 -24.84
CA PRO A 55 0.38 -34.04 -25.83
C PRO A 55 -0.24 -33.63 -27.16
N ALA A 56 0.60 -33.44 -28.18
CA ALA A 56 0.16 -33.04 -29.50
C ALA A 56 -0.86 -34.07 -29.99
N ALA A 57 -2.08 -33.62 -30.31
CA ALA A 57 -3.17 -34.50 -30.68
C ALA A 57 -2.76 -35.33 -31.90
N SER A 58 -2.51 -36.62 -31.68
CA SER A 58 -2.03 -37.55 -32.69
C SER A 58 -3.09 -37.69 -33.78
N ALA A 59 -2.84 -37.09 -34.94
CA ALA A 59 -3.72 -37.17 -36.09
C ALA A 59 -3.71 -38.60 -36.65
N THR A 60 -4.62 -39.45 -36.16
CA THR A 60 -4.77 -40.84 -36.57
C THR A 60 -5.35 -40.94 -37.97
N THR A 61 -4.52 -40.70 -39.00
CA THR A 61 -4.88 -40.99 -40.39
C THR A 61 -4.78 -42.51 -40.62
N THR A 62 -5.92 -43.19 -40.53
CA THR A 62 -6.06 -44.60 -40.94
C THR A 62 -5.77 -44.75 -42.43
N ALA A 63 -4.70 -45.46 -42.76
CA ALA A 63 -4.32 -45.76 -44.13
C ALA A 63 -4.88 -47.12 -44.56
N ASP A 64 -6.06 -47.13 -45.19
CA ASP A 64 -6.60 -48.31 -45.87
C ASP A 64 -6.30 -48.24 -47.37
N ALA A 65 -5.27 -48.96 -47.80
CA ALA A 65 -4.92 -49.11 -49.21
C ALA A 65 -5.60 -50.36 -49.80
N LYS A 66 -6.27 -50.20 -50.95
CA LYS A 66 -6.73 -51.34 -51.75
C LYS A 66 -6.48 -51.11 -53.25
N PRO A 67 -5.57 -51.87 -53.89
CA PRO A 67 -5.33 -51.76 -55.32
C PRO A 67 -6.34 -52.59 -56.14
N SER A 68 -6.61 -52.14 -57.36
CA SER A 68 -7.17 -52.96 -58.44
C SER A 68 -6.75 -52.35 -59.79
N ALA A 69 -6.61 -53.17 -60.83
CA ALA A 69 -5.90 -52.78 -62.06
C ALA A 69 -6.62 -53.19 -63.36
N ALA A 70 -6.63 -52.26 -64.33
CA ALA A 70 -6.76 -52.47 -65.78
C ALA A 70 -6.25 -51.16 -66.46
N THR A 71 -5.44 -51.05 -67.53
CA THR A 71 -4.95 -51.91 -68.64
C THR A 71 -5.56 -51.51 -70.00
N ALA A 72 -4.69 -51.04 -70.93
CA ALA A 72 -4.93 -50.75 -72.38
C ALA A 72 -5.92 -49.58 -72.68
N THR A 73 -5.87 -48.77 -73.76
CA THR A 73 -4.94 -48.47 -74.91
C THR A 73 -5.38 -47.09 -75.51
N SER A 74 -4.76 -46.39 -76.49
CA SER A 74 -3.56 -46.48 -77.36
C SER A 74 -3.27 -45.09 -78.01
N GLY A 75 -2.16 -44.92 -78.75
CA GLY A 75 -1.94 -43.78 -79.69
C GLY A 75 -2.41 -44.07 -81.13
N PRO A 76 -1.93 -43.38 -82.20
CA PRO A 76 -0.83 -42.39 -82.27
C PRO A 76 -1.09 -41.16 -83.20
N THR A 77 -0.02 -40.44 -83.61
CA THR A 77 0.11 -39.48 -84.78
C THR A 77 -0.62 -38.12 -84.71
N THR A 78 -0.13 -36.97 -85.25
CA THR A 78 1.12 -36.64 -85.99
C THR A 78 1.56 -35.16 -85.87
N ALA A 79 2.88 -34.93 -85.77
CA ALA A 79 3.75 -33.91 -86.41
C ALA A 79 3.40 -32.39 -86.61
N ALA A 80 4.45 -31.57 -86.35
CA ALA A 80 4.96 -30.39 -87.10
C ALA A 80 4.58 -28.93 -86.71
N ALA A 81 5.56 -28.03 -86.93
CA ALA A 81 5.61 -26.57 -86.69
C ALA A 81 5.34 -26.11 -85.23
N ALA A 82 6.24 -25.50 -84.44
CA ALA A 82 7.36 -24.57 -84.67
C ALA A 82 6.94 -23.14 -85.05
N ASP A 83 6.93 -22.23 -84.06
CA ASP A 83 7.92 -21.14 -84.00
C ASP A 83 8.12 -20.61 -82.56
N ALA A 84 9.11 -19.75 -82.31
CA ALA A 84 9.62 -19.45 -80.97
C ALA A 84 9.14 -18.11 -80.34
N ASN A 85 9.07 -18.05 -78.98
CA ASN A 85 9.77 -17.06 -78.14
C ASN A 85 9.44 -17.19 -76.62
N THR A 86 10.46 -17.52 -75.80
CA THR A 86 10.95 -16.77 -74.61
C THR A 86 9.99 -16.40 -73.44
N PRO A 87 10.38 -16.54 -72.14
CA PRO A 87 11.45 -17.34 -71.50
C PRO A 87 10.96 -18.26 -70.35
N ASP A 88 11.82 -19.18 -69.89
CA ASP A 88 11.59 -19.96 -68.66
C ASP A 88 11.65 -19.12 -67.37
N ALA A 89 10.60 -19.20 -66.55
CA ALA A 89 10.61 -18.76 -65.15
C ALA A 89 10.13 -19.90 -64.24
N LYS A 90 11.07 -20.61 -63.60
CA LYS A 90 10.77 -21.76 -62.74
C LYS A 90 9.90 -21.35 -61.55
N THR A 91 8.65 -21.83 -61.54
CA THR A 91 7.71 -21.62 -60.43
C THR A 91 7.96 -22.67 -59.34
N GLU A 92 8.92 -22.41 -58.44
CA GLU A 92 9.06 -23.20 -57.22
C GLU A 92 7.95 -22.83 -56.22
N SER A 93 6.85 -23.60 -56.25
CA SER A 93 5.71 -23.43 -55.36
C SER A 93 6.05 -23.88 -53.93
N SER A 94 6.79 -23.06 -53.19
CA SER A 94 7.13 -23.30 -51.79
C SER A 94 5.86 -23.44 -50.93
N PRO A 95 5.70 -24.52 -50.14
CA PRO A 95 4.50 -24.75 -49.35
C PRO A 95 4.39 -23.71 -48.24
N ARG A 96 3.23 -23.03 -48.18
CA ARG A 96 2.96 -21.92 -47.26
C ARG A 96 2.70 -22.45 -45.84
N THR A 97 3.75 -22.88 -45.15
CA THR A 97 3.69 -23.46 -43.79
C THR A 97 2.89 -22.57 -42.85
N THR A 98 1.72 -23.07 -42.42
CA THR A 98 0.86 -22.40 -41.46
C THR A 98 1.55 -22.36 -40.10
N GLN A 99 2.26 -21.26 -39.80
CA GLN A 99 2.81 -21.03 -38.47
C GLN A 99 1.67 -20.98 -37.45
N SER A 100 1.50 -22.08 -36.71
CA SER A 100 0.75 -22.08 -35.46
C SER A 100 1.37 -21.05 -34.53
N LEU A 101 0.54 -20.35 -33.76
CA LEU A 101 0.99 -19.26 -32.89
C LEU A 101 1.67 -19.83 -31.64
N HIS A 102 2.87 -20.38 -31.82
CA HIS A 102 3.68 -20.93 -30.74
C HIS A 102 4.07 -19.79 -29.80
N ILE A 103 3.44 -19.74 -28.63
CA ILE A 103 3.82 -18.80 -27.59
C ILE A 103 5.15 -19.30 -27.03
N ASP A 104 6.20 -18.48 -27.12
CA ASP A 104 7.50 -18.82 -26.58
C ASP A 104 7.38 -19.08 -25.07
N ASP A 105 7.82 -20.24 -24.59
CA ASP A 105 7.72 -20.64 -23.18
C ASP A 105 8.39 -19.62 -22.25
N ALA A 106 9.46 -18.97 -22.70
CA ALA A 106 10.09 -17.83 -22.01
C ALA A 106 9.14 -16.63 -21.80
N ARG A 107 8.31 -16.28 -22.79
CA ARG A 107 7.30 -15.21 -22.64
C ARG A 107 6.18 -15.63 -21.69
N LEU A 108 5.79 -16.90 -21.72
CA LEU A 108 4.75 -17.44 -20.85
C LEU A 108 5.21 -17.47 -19.38
N ARG A 109 6.48 -17.83 -19.13
CA ARG A 109 7.16 -17.69 -17.83
C ARG A 109 7.22 -16.23 -17.38
N VAL A 110 7.63 -15.29 -18.24
CA VAL A 110 7.69 -13.86 -17.89
C VAL A 110 6.31 -13.27 -17.57
N ALA A 111 5.26 -13.66 -18.31
CA ALA A 111 3.89 -13.27 -17.98
C ALA A 111 3.43 -13.86 -16.64
N ASN A 112 3.75 -15.13 -16.36
CA ASN A 112 3.46 -15.78 -15.08
C ASN A 112 4.24 -15.13 -13.91
N MET A 113 5.50 -14.73 -14.12
CA MET A 113 6.29 -13.92 -13.16
C MET A 113 5.64 -12.57 -12.86
N ALA A 114 5.14 -11.88 -13.88
CA ALA A 114 4.45 -10.61 -13.72
C ALA A 114 3.13 -10.75 -12.95
N VAL A 115 2.34 -11.79 -13.26
CA VAL A 115 1.13 -12.16 -12.49
C VAL A 115 1.49 -12.52 -11.04
N TRP A 116 2.56 -13.27 -10.79
CA TRP A 116 2.94 -13.69 -9.44
C TRP A 116 3.44 -12.51 -8.59
N ALA A 117 4.26 -11.63 -9.18
CA ALA A 117 4.71 -10.39 -8.58
C ALA A 117 3.51 -9.48 -8.23
N PHE A 118 2.54 -9.34 -9.14
CA PHE A 118 1.32 -8.55 -8.93
C PHE A 118 0.41 -9.15 -7.85
N ALA A 119 0.07 -10.44 -7.96
CA ALA A 119 -1.05 -11.04 -7.22
C ALA A 119 -0.65 -11.69 -5.89
N PHE A 120 0.58 -12.18 -5.73
CA PHE A 120 0.97 -12.99 -4.57
C PHE A 120 2.07 -12.36 -3.71
N SER A 121 3.08 -11.74 -4.32
CA SER A 121 4.17 -11.09 -3.57
C SER A 121 3.72 -10.03 -2.52
N PRO A 122 2.69 -9.19 -2.76
CA PRO A 122 2.26 -8.17 -1.80
C PRO A 122 1.53 -8.80 -0.61
N PHE A 123 0.71 -9.82 -0.90
CA PHE A 123 -0.01 -10.58 0.11
C PHE A 123 0.95 -11.36 1.00
N LEU A 124 1.99 -11.97 0.43
CA LEU A 124 3.03 -12.69 1.18
C LEU A 124 3.67 -11.76 2.22
N LEU A 125 4.11 -10.56 1.81
CA LEU A 125 4.79 -9.58 2.68
C LEU A 125 3.87 -8.75 3.59
N SER A 126 2.55 -8.86 3.42
CA SER A 126 1.50 -8.17 4.20
C SER A 126 0.70 -9.10 5.12
N SER A 127 0.72 -10.42 4.87
CA SER A 127 -0.11 -11.40 5.58
C SER A 127 0.26 -11.65 7.04
N ASN A 128 1.44 -11.18 7.49
CA ASN A 128 2.02 -11.45 8.82
C ASN A 128 2.22 -12.95 9.15
N ILE A 129 2.16 -13.84 8.15
CA ILE A 129 2.20 -15.31 8.35
C ILE A 129 3.54 -15.82 8.89
N LEU A 130 4.66 -15.19 8.50
CA LEU A 130 6.00 -15.60 8.92
C LEU A 130 6.58 -14.71 10.02
N VAL A 131 6.30 -13.40 9.98
CA VAL A 131 6.71 -12.40 10.97
C VAL A 131 5.62 -11.34 11.08
N VAL A 132 5.24 -10.95 12.29
CA VAL A 132 4.43 -9.74 12.52
C VAL A 132 5.35 -8.53 12.42
N VAL A 133 5.18 -7.70 11.37
CA VAL A 133 6.06 -6.54 11.15
C VAL A 133 5.28 -5.23 11.22
N GLY A 134 5.45 -4.49 12.30
CA GLY A 134 4.75 -3.22 12.59
C GLY A 134 5.23 -2.00 11.79
N LEU A 135 5.43 -2.13 10.48
CA LEU A 135 5.61 -0.99 9.58
C LEU A 135 4.28 -0.66 8.88
N MET A 136 4.15 0.58 8.40
CA MET A 136 2.95 1.02 7.67
C MET A 136 2.73 0.12 6.45
N LYS A 137 1.56 -0.54 6.37
CA LYS A 137 1.26 -1.51 5.32
C LYS A 137 1.28 -0.92 3.91
N ALA A 138 1.10 0.39 3.78
CA ALA A 138 1.13 1.11 2.51
C ALA A 138 2.34 0.71 1.66
N ASP A 139 3.56 0.75 2.20
CA ASP A 139 4.79 0.52 1.41
C ASP A 139 4.81 -0.87 0.74
N ARG A 140 4.42 -1.93 1.46
CA ARG A 140 4.46 -3.31 0.92
C ARG A 140 3.22 -3.70 0.13
N VAL A 141 2.07 -3.10 0.45
CA VAL A 141 0.79 -3.36 -0.23
C VAL A 141 0.63 -2.49 -1.49
N ILE A 142 1.43 -1.45 -1.68
CA ILE A 142 1.34 -0.54 -2.83
C ILE A 142 2.52 -0.73 -3.80
N TYR A 143 3.79 -0.70 -3.36
CA TYR A 143 4.91 -0.69 -4.32
C TYR A 143 5.12 -2.01 -5.08
N LEU A 144 4.98 -3.17 -4.42
CA LEU A 144 5.16 -4.47 -5.08
C LEU A 144 4.04 -4.86 -6.07
N PRO A 145 2.74 -4.64 -5.80
CA PRO A 145 1.73 -4.84 -6.82
C PRO A 145 1.84 -3.79 -7.92
N LEU A 146 2.19 -2.53 -7.64
CA LEU A 146 2.46 -1.57 -8.70
C LEU A 146 3.65 -2.01 -9.57
N PHE A 147 4.72 -2.57 -9.00
CA PHE A 147 5.83 -3.12 -9.78
C PHE A 147 5.39 -4.29 -10.69
N GLY A 148 4.62 -5.24 -10.15
CA GLY A 148 4.03 -6.33 -10.96
C GLY A 148 3.07 -5.81 -12.04
N PHE A 149 2.30 -4.76 -11.74
CA PHE A 149 1.41 -4.09 -12.68
C PHE A 149 2.18 -3.43 -13.82
N CYS A 150 3.22 -2.66 -13.52
CA CYS A 150 4.09 -2.03 -14.52
C CYS A 150 4.73 -3.07 -15.46
N ILE A 151 5.05 -4.27 -14.98
CA ILE A 151 5.55 -5.36 -15.84
C ILE A 151 4.43 -5.92 -16.74
N LEU A 152 3.24 -6.19 -16.18
CA LEU A 152 2.07 -6.63 -16.96
C LEU A 152 1.68 -5.60 -18.05
N GLU A 153 1.74 -4.31 -17.70
CA GLU A 153 1.52 -3.17 -18.57
C GLU A 153 2.60 -3.07 -19.66
N ALA A 154 3.89 -3.18 -19.32
CA ALA A 154 4.98 -3.19 -20.30
C ALA A 154 4.87 -4.37 -21.29
N LEU A 155 4.45 -5.55 -20.82
CA LEU A 155 4.19 -6.72 -21.68
C LEU A 155 2.97 -6.49 -22.60
N LEU A 156 1.92 -5.84 -22.09
CA LEU A 156 0.76 -5.44 -22.88
C LEU A 156 1.15 -4.39 -23.95
N LEU A 157 2.05 -3.46 -23.63
CA LEU A 157 2.57 -2.46 -24.56
C LEU A 157 3.52 -3.05 -25.62
N ASP A 158 4.36 -4.05 -25.29
CA ASP A 158 5.13 -4.82 -26.28
C ASP A 158 4.19 -5.58 -27.23
N MET A 159 3.14 -6.22 -26.69
CA MET A 159 2.16 -6.94 -27.50
C MET A 159 1.32 -6.00 -28.39
N LEU A 160 0.88 -4.85 -27.88
CA LEU A 160 0.04 -3.91 -28.60
C LEU A 160 0.84 -2.94 -29.49
N CYS A 161 1.76 -2.16 -28.92
CA CYS A 161 2.45 -1.10 -29.65
C CYS A 161 3.57 -1.63 -30.55
N VAL A 162 4.39 -2.58 -30.08
CA VAL A 162 5.56 -3.05 -30.87
C VAL A 162 5.15 -4.08 -31.92
N ARG A 163 4.35 -5.10 -31.56
CA ARG A 163 3.94 -6.16 -32.51
C ARG A 163 2.66 -5.85 -33.29
N GLY A 164 1.81 -4.94 -32.80
CA GLY A 164 0.58 -4.54 -33.50
C GLY A 164 0.81 -3.71 -34.76
N VAL A 165 1.86 -2.88 -34.77
CA VAL A 165 2.17 -1.98 -35.91
C VAL A 165 2.49 -2.78 -37.18
N SER A 166 3.16 -3.93 -37.07
CA SER A 166 3.37 -4.84 -38.22
C SER A 166 2.09 -5.49 -38.78
N ILE A 167 0.94 -5.29 -38.12
CA ILE A 167 -0.39 -5.80 -38.54
C ILE A 167 -1.32 -4.61 -38.88
N MET A 168 -0.80 -3.38 -39.01
CA MET A 168 -1.55 -2.22 -39.49
C MET A 168 -1.70 -2.21 -41.02
N THR A 169 -2.49 -3.14 -41.54
CA THR A 169 -3.10 -3.04 -42.89
C THR A 169 -4.60 -2.71 -42.75
N PRO A 170 -5.15 -1.79 -43.58
CA PRO A 170 -6.53 -1.33 -43.40
C PRO A 170 -7.55 -2.33 -43.94
N GLY A 171 -8.05 -3.21 -43.08
CA GLY A 171 -9.14 -4.14 -43.41
C GLY A 171 -9.70 -4.82 -42.17
N PHE A 172 -10.88 -4.39 -41.72
CA PHE A 172 -11.49 -4.73 -40.42
C PHE A 172 -12.07 -6.16 -40.34
N THR A 173 -11.38 -7.15 -40.91
CA THR A 173 -11.92 -8.47 -41.27
C THR A 173 -11.45 -9.63 -40.38
N SER A 174 -10.57 -9.38 -39.40
CA SER A 174 -10.00 -10.43 -38.54
C SER A 174 -10.31 -10.23 -37.06
N ARG A 175 -10.84 -11.29 -36.42
CA ARG A 175 -11.10 -11.37 -34.96
C ARG A 175 -9.90 -10.95 -34.10
N LYS A 176 -8.67 -11.18 -34.58
CA LYS A 176 -7.42 -10.76 -33.90
C LYS A 176 -7.29 -9.23 -33.83
N GLN A 177 -7.68 -8.51 -34.88
CA GLN A 177 -7.61 -7.05 -34.96
C GLN A 177 -8.74 -6.38 -34.16
N THR A 178 -9.91 -7.03 -34.07
CA THR A 178 -10.98 -6.59 -33.16
C THR A 178 -10.52 -6.69 -31.69
N LEU A 179 -9.93 -7.82 -31.29
CA LEU A 179 -9.38 -8.02 -29.94
C LEU A 179 -8.25 -7.02 -29.63
N PHE A 180 -7.39 -6.72 -30.60
CA PHE A 180 -6.36 -5.69 -30.50
C PHE A 180 -6.92 -4.32 -30.12
N TRP A 181 -7.90 -3.81 -30.89
CA TRP A 181 -8.49 -2.50 -30.64
C TRP A 181 -9.28 -2.46 -29.33
N ILE A 182 -9.97 -3.55 -28.95
CA ILE A 182 -10.63 -3.67 -27.65
C ILE A 182 -9.61 -3.59 -26.50
N GLY A 183 -8.47 -4.30 -26.62
CA GLY A 183 -7.39 -4.24 -25.63
C GLY A 183 -6.76 -2.85 -25.51
N HIS A 184 -6.50 -2.19 -26.64
CA HIS A 184 -5.92 -0.85 -26.67
C HIS A 184 -6.87 0.23 -26.09
N TRP A 185 -8.16 0.20 -26.44
CA TRP A 185 -9.16 1.10 -25.84
C TRP A 185 -9.38 0.80 -24.36
N GLY A 186 -9.42 -0.48 -23.96
CA GLY A 186 -9.49 -0.87 -22.56
C GLY A 186 -8.30 -0.35 -21.75
N PHE A 187 -7.09 -0.40 -22.31
CA PHE A 187 -5.89 0.16 -21.70
C PHE A 187 -5.97 1.69 -21.55
N ILE A 188 -6.38 2.43 -22.59
CA ILE A 188 -6.56 3.88 -22.52
C ILE A 188 -7.59 4.28 -21.45
N VAL A 189 -8.72 3.57 -21.38
CA VAL A 189 -9.76 3.80 -20.36
C VAL A 189 -9.23 3.48 -18.95
N GLN A 190 -8.46 2.41 -18.79
CA GLN A 190 -7.84 2.05 -17.51
C GLN A 190 -6.82 3.10 -17.04
N MET A 191 -5.99 3.61 -17.95
CA MET A 191 -5.05 4.71 -17.67
C MET A 191 -5.79 5.98 -17.26
N PHE A 192 -6.81 6.40 -18.02
CA PHE A 192 -7.62 7.57 -17.69
C PHE A 192 -8.28 7.43 -16.30
N TRP A 193 -8.83 6.26 -15.99
CA TRP A 193 -9.42 5.97 -14.67
C TRP A 193 -8.39 6.04 -13.54
N PHE A 194 -7.17 5.53 -13.76
CA PHE A 194 -6.08 5.68 -12.78
C PHE A 194 -5.63 7.13 -12.63
N CYS A 195 -5.50 7.91 -13.71
CA CYS A 195 -5.19 9.35 -13.62
C CYS A 195 -6.23 10.10 -12.77
N VAL A 196 -7.53 9.85 -12.98
CA VAL A 196 -8.61 10.42 -12.17
C VAL A 196 -8.52 9.98 -10.71
N ARG A 197 -8.28 8.69 -10.44
CA ARG A 197 -8.13 8.16 -9.07
C ARG A 197 -6.91 8.73 -8.34
N THR A 198 -5.78 8.88 -9.01
CA THR A 198 -4.56 9.49 -8.47
C THR A 198 -4.75 10.98 -8.23
N HIS A 199 -5.40 11.71 -9.15
CA HIS A 199 -5.69 13.12 -8.94
C HIS A 199 -6.62 13.35 -7.73
N ALA A 200 -7.72 12.59 -7.62
CA ALA A 200 -8.61 12.65 -6.47
C ALA A 200 -7.90 12.27 -5.15
N ARG A 201 -6.94 11.33 -5.19
CA ARG A 201 -6.12 10.98 -4.03
C ARG A 201 -5.17 12.11 -3.64
N ASN A 202 -4.51 12.74 -4.61
CA ASN A 202 -3.61 13.88 -4.38
C ASN A 202 -4.35 15.09 -3.79
N LEU A 203 -5.60 15.33 -4.20
CA LEU A 203 -6.46 16.35 -3.58
C LEU A 203 -6.75 16.01 -2.10
N ALA A 204 -7.16 14.77 -1.80
CA ALA A 204 -7.37 14.30 -0.43
C ALA A 204 -6.07 14.25 0.43
N TRP A 205 -4.90 14.31 -0.21
CA TRP A 205 -3.59 14.39 0.46
C TRP A 205 -3.02 15.82 0.52
N SER A 206 -3.72 16.82 -0.04
CA SER A 206 -3.26 18.21 -0.06
C SER A 206 -3.40 18.94 1.29
N ARG A 207 -4.20 18.40 2.21
CA ARG A 207 -4.40 18.91 3.58
C ARG A 207 -4.23 17.76 4.58
N ALA A 208 -3.44 17.97 5.63
CA ALA A 208 -3.17 16.95 6.64
C ALA A 208 -4.46 16.55 7.41
N LEU A 209 -5.34 17.51 7.71
CA LEU A 209 -6.65 17.23 8.29
C LEU A 209 -7.48 16.26 7.42
N ASP A 210 -7.65 16.53 6.12
CA ASP A 210 -8.42 15.67 5.20
C ASP A 210 -7.81 14.26 5.09
N LEU A 211 -6.47 14.18 5.05
CA LEU A 211 -5.73 12.92 5.02
C LEU A 211 -6.04 12.06 6.25
N TRP A 212 -6.04 12.66 7.45
CA TRP A 212 -6.28 11.95 8.70
C TRP A 212 -7.77 11.74 9.00
N GLU A 213 -8.65 12.63 8.55
CA GLU A 213 -10.11 12.45 8.58
C GLU A 213 -10.52 11.25 7.73
N HIS A 214 -10.04 11.19 6.47
CA HIS A 214 -10.25 10.03 5.62
C HIS A 214 -9.58 8.76 6.17
N ALA A 215 -8.42 8.87 6.82
CA ALA A 215 -7.81 7.73 7.51
C ALA A 215 -8.70 7.22 8.64
N TYR A 216 -9.23 8.11 9.48
CA TYR A 216 -10.10 7.80 10.61
C TYR A 216 -11.44 7.20 10.17
N LEU A 217 -12.08 7.76 9.14
CA LEU A 217 -13.32 7.21 8.58
C LEU A 217 -13.14 5.80 7.98
N VAL A 218 -11.95 5.49 7.47
CA VAL A 218 -11.60 4.16 6.93
C VAL A 218 -11.17 3.19 8.02
N ASN A 219 -10.48 3.67 9.04
CA ASN A 219 -9.86 2.87 10.10
C ASN A 219 -10.03 3.53 11.49
N PRO A 220 -11.27 3.61 12.02
CA PRO A 220 -11.54 4.28 13.30
C PRO A 220 -11.03 3.48 14.52
N ARG A 221 -10.26 2.41 14.30
CA ARG A 221 -9.69 1.53 15.33
C ARG A 221 -8.17 1.65 15.49
N SER A 222 -7.43 2.23 14.54
CA SER A 222 -5.99 2.48 14.75
C SER A 222 -5.81 3.62 15.76
N HIS A 223 -5.01 3.37 16.81
CA HIS A 223 -4.64 4.40 17.78
C HIS A 223 -3.81 5.50 17.13
N HIS A 224 -2.84 5.12 16.28
CA HIS A 224 -2.02 6.06 15.51
C HIS A 224 -2.86 6.92 14.55
N THR A 225 -3.90 6.38 13.93
CA THR A 225 -4.85 7.17 13.11
C THR A 225 -5.64 8.18 13.96
N ARG A 226 -6.13 7.75 15.14
CA ARG A 226 -6.82 8.64 16.09
C ARG A 226 -5.93 9.76 16.61
N TYR A 227 -4.69 9.42 17.00
CA TYR A 227 -3.70 10.38 17.48
C TYR A 227 -3.47 11.49 16.45
N ASN A 228 -3.14 11.13 15.21
CA ASN A 228 -2.86 12.13 14.16
C ASN A 228 -4.11 12.93 13.76
N TYR A 229 -5.30 12.33 13.73
CA TYR A 229 -6.53 13.07 13.44
C TYR A 229 -6.89 14.05 14.56
N GLY A 230 -6.81 13.62 15.83
CA GLY A 230 -6.99 14.49 17.00
C GLY A 230 -5.94 15.60 17.10
N TYR A 231 -4.70 15.31 16.69
CA TYR A 231 -3.62 16.30 16.60
C TYR A 231 -3.94 17.41 15.60
N GLU A 232 -4.32 17.07 14.36
CA GLU A 232 -4.75 18.07 13.37
C GLU A 232 -6.00 18.84 13.84
N LEU A 233 -6.98 18.19 14.45
CA LEU A 233 -8.16 18.85 15.04
C LEU A 233 -7.76 19.86 16.13
N SER A 234 -6.79 19.52 16.99
CA SER A 234 -6.26 20.42 18.02
C SER A 234 -5.52 21.63 17.43
N ILE A 235 -4.76 21.45 16.34
CA ILE A 235 -4.13 22.54 15.59
C ILE A 235 -5.17 23.45 14.95
N LYS A 236 -6.32 22.91 14.54
CA LYS A 236 -7.48 23.69 14.04
C LYS A 236 -8.41 24.18 15.15
N GLN A 237 -8.01 24.07 16.42
CA GLN A 237 -8.78 24.50 17.59
C GLN A 237 -10.18 23.84 17.72
N ARG A 238 -10.38 22.70 17.03
CA ARG A 238 -11.61 21.89 17.09
C ARG A 238 -11.56 20.94 18.29
N TYR A 239 -11.32 21.49 19.49
CA TYR A 239 -10.97 20.73 20.68
C TYR A 239 -12.05 19.72 21.12
N ILE A 240 -13.34 20.04 20.92
CA ILE A 240 -14.46 19.13 21.23
C ILE A 240 -14.37 17.86 20.38
N GLU A 241 -14.13 18.00 19.07
CA GLU A 241 -14.01 16.86 18.15
C GLU A 241 -12.69 16.10 18.36
N ALA A 242 -11.61 16.82 18.71
CA ALA A 242 -10.35 16.20 19.11
C ALA A 242 -10.53 15.34 20.38
N GLU A 243 -11.33 15.79 21.35
CA GLU A 243 -11.65 15.05 22.57
C GLU A 243 -12.37 13.74 22.23
N GLU A 244 -13.42 13.78 21.41
CA GLU A 244 -14.18 12.57 21.03
C GLU A 244 -13.30 11.51 20.32
N VAL A 245 -12.37 11.95 19.47
CA VAL A 245 -11.43 11.08 18.73
C VAL A 245 -10.35 10.50 19.65
N LEU A 246 -9.81 11.31 20.58
CA LEU A 246 -8.68 10.96 21.43
C LEU A 246 -9.08 10.25 22.73
N ARG A 247 -10.27 10.51 23.28
CA ARG A 247 -10.74 9.98 24.58
C ARG A 247 -10.44 8.48 24.78
N PRO A 248 -10.69 7.57 23.82
CA PRO A 248 -10.47 6.14 24.05
C PRO A 248 -9.02 5.68 23.80
N ILE A 249 -8.08 6.60 23.55
CA ILE A 249 -6.62 6.34 23.50
C ILE A 249 -5.82 7.27 24.45
N GLY A 250 -6.50 8.07 25.28
CA GLY A 250 -5.87 9.04 26.19
C GLY A 250 -5.22 8.41 27.43
N SER A 251 -5.66 7.21 27.84
CA SER A 251 -5.04 6.46 28.94
C SER A 251 -3.67 5.92 28.53
N ALA A 252 -2.68 6.10 29.41
CA ALA A 252 -1.31 5.66 29.20
C ALA A 252 -1.17 4.13 29.17
N HIS A 253 -2.14 3.40 29.75
CA HIS A 253 -2.23 1.94 29.66
C HIS A 253 -2.70 1.42 28.29
N VAL A 254 -3.34 2.24 27.45
CA VAL A 254 -3.93 1.79 26.16
C VAL A 254 -2.90 1.75 25.03
N ASP A 255 -2.09 2.81 24.90
CA ASP A 255 -1.12 2.97 23.80
C ASP A 255 0.23 3.58 24.24
N GLY A 256 0.34 3.93 25.53
CA GLY A 256 1.52 4.55 26.13
C GLY A 256 1.34 6.03 26.49
N PRO A 257 2.21 6.59 27.36
CA PRO A 257 2.03 7.93 27.94
C PRO A 257 2.11 9.08 26.92
N SER A 258 2.67 8.84 25.73
CA SER A 258 2.86 9.85 24.68
C SER A 258 1.53 10.36 24.10
N ASN A 259 0.49 9.52 24.05
CA ASN A 259 -0.85 9.94 23.61
C ASN A 259 -1.56 10.76 24.69
N THR A 260 -1.28 10.45 25.97
CA THR A 260 -1.85 11.16 27.13
C THR A 260 -1.43 12.63 27.15
N PHE A 261 -0.21 12.96 26.73
CA PHE A 261 0.23 14.35 26.57
C PHE A 261 -0.72 15.16 25.66
N LEU A 262 -1.00 14.66 24.44
CA LEU A 262 -1.87 15.34 23.49
C LEU A 262 -3.30 15.47 24.02
N TYR A 263 -3.82 14.40 24.64
CA TYR A 263 -5.18 14.41 25.18
C TYR A 263 -5.33 15.34 26.39
N ALA A 264 -4.32 15.39 27.28
CA ALA A 264 -4.28 16.36 28.38
C ALA A 264 -4.21 17.81 27.88
N MET A 265 -3.45 18.09 26.80
CA MET A 265 -3.44 19.40 26.16
C MET A 265 -4.80 19.77 25.52
N VAL A 266 -5.55 18.80 24.99
CA VAL A 266 -6.92 19.04 24.50
C VAL A 266 -7.88 19.31 25.66
N LEU A 267 -7.79 18.57 26.76
CA LEU A 267 -8.60 18.80 27.98
C LEU A 267 -8.29 20.17 28.62
N PHE A 268 -7.03 20.60 28.64
CA PHE A 268 -6.64 21.95 29.06
C PHE A 268 -7.32 23.05 28.22
N ASN A 269 -7.37 22.89 26.88
CA ASN A 269 -8.09 23.82 25.99
C ASN A 269 -9.64 23.69 26.05
N LEU A 270 -10.16 22.83 26.92
CA LEU A 270 -11.58 22.68 27.25
C LEU A 270 -11.86 23.01 28.73
N ASP A 271 -10.92 23.66 29.42
CA ASP A 271 -10.95 24.01 30.85
C ASP A 271 -11.11 22.80 31.80
N ARG A 272 -10.84 21.57 31.33
CA ARG A 272 -10.98 20.29 32.05
C ARG A 272 -9.67 19.82 32.69
N CYS A 273 -8.99 20.75 33.38
CA CYS A 273 -7.69 20.50 34.01
C CYS A 273 -7.72 19.39 35.08
N ASP A 274 -8.84 19.20 35.78
CA ASP A 274 -8.98 18.13 36.79
C ASP A 274 -8.86 16.73 36.15
N GLU A 275 -9.57 16.50 35.03
CA GLU A 275 -9.49 15.24 34.27
C GLU A 275 -8.12 15.06 33.61
N ALA A 276 -7.52 16.16 33.12
CA ALA A 276 -6.18 16.14 32.56
C ALA A 276 -5.14 15.70 33.62
N ASN A 277 -5.20 16.26 34.84
CA ASN A 277 -4.26 15.92 35.91
C ASN A 277 -4.36 14.43 36.33
N VAL A 278 -5.57 13.86 36.44
CA VAL A 278 -5.75 12.41 36.74
C VAL A 278 -5.08 11.52 35.68
N LEU A 279 -5.18 11.89 34.41
CA LEU A 279 -4.56 11.16 33.30
C LEU A 279 -3.04 11.35 33.26
N LEU A 280 -2.55 12.53 33.60
CA LEU A 280 -1.11 12.80 33.74
C LEU A 280 -0.52 11.97 34.90
N ASP A 281 -1.21 11.85 36.03
CA ASP A 281 -0.79 11.02 37.17
C ASP A 281 -0.70 9.53 36.79
N GLU A 282 -1.69 9.00 36.04
CA GLU A 282 -1.63 7.67 35.42
C GLU A 282 -0.40 7.53 34.50
N ALA A 283 -0.15 8.54 33.65
CA ALA A 283 0.95 8.55 32.70
C ALA A 283 2.33 8.54 33.36
N PHE A 284 2.53 9.29 34.46
CA PHE A 284 3.75 9.22 35.26
C PHE A 284 3.90 7.85 35.94
N ALA A 285 2.82 7.26 36.50
CA ALA A 285 2.88 5.93 37.09
C ALA A 285 3.29 4.84 36.06
N VAL A 286 2.84 4.96 34.80
CA VAL A 286 3.25 4.08 33.69
C VAL A 286 4.72 4.29 33.28
N ILE A 287 5.23 5.52 33.29
CA ILE A 287 6.67 5.78 33.09
C ILE A 287 7.49 5.12 34.20
N ASP A 288 7.04 5.26 35.44
CA ASP A 288 7.71 4.73 36.62
C ASP A 288 7.70 3.20 36.65
N GLN A 289 6.63 2.56 36.15
CA GLN A 289 6.60 1.12 35.91
C GLN A 289 7.62 0.71 34.83
N LYS A 290 7.64 1.38 33.68
CA LYS A 290 8.58 1.08 32.59
C LYS A 290 10.03 1.22 33.03
N ARG A 291 10.36 2.26 33.78
CA ARG A 291 11.69 2.48 34.38
C ARG A 291 12.11 1.32 35.30
N LYS A 292 11.17 0.72 36.04
CA LYS A 292 11.39 -0.46 36.90
C LYS A 292 11.51 -1.78 36.10
N GLU A 293 10.79 -1.91 34.98
CA GLU A 293 10.93 -3.03 34.04
C GLU A 293 12.27 -3.00 33.28
N GLY A 294 12.76 -1.80 32.96
CA GLY A 294 14.06 -1.56 32.34
C GLY A 294 14.19 -2.10 30.91
N GLY A 295 15.44 -2.27 30.47
CA GLY A 295 15.79 -2.67 29.11
C GLY A 295 15.86 -1.51 28.11
N VAL A 296 16.33 -1.79 26.90
CA VAL A 296 16.76 -0.78 25.90
C VAL A 296 15.66 0.22 25.48
N ARG A 297 14.38 -0.15 25.58
CA ARG A 297 13.24 0.73 25.26
C ARG A 297 12.70 1.55 26.45
N ASN A 298 13.16 1.24 27.66
CA ASN A 298 12.73 1.89 28.89
C ASN A 298 13.93 2.51 29.65
N SER A 299 15.03 2.82 28.96
CA SER A 299 16.10 3.62 29.54
C SER A 299 15.60 5.02 29.87
N ASP A 300 16.18 5.68 30.88
CA ASP A 300 15.78 7.04 31.24
C ASP A 300 15.89 7.99 30.04
N SER A 301 16.91 7.84 29.19
CA SER A 301 17.05 8.58 27.92
C SER A 301 15.92 8.36 26.90
N SER A 302 15.21 7.22 26.95
CA SER A 302 14.06 6.93 26.08
C SER A 302 12.73 7.35 26.71
N LEU A 303 12.68 7.54 28.03
CA LEU A 303 11.50 8.00 28.77
C LEU A 303 11.49 9.53 28.91
N ALA A 304 12.67 10.15 29.06
CA ALA A 304 12.97 11.58 29.19
C ALA A 304 12.08 12.51 28.35
N ARG A 305 12.04 12.33 27.02
CA ARG A 305 11.19 13.15 26.13
C ARG A 305 9.70 13.07 26.47
N THR A 306 9.22 11.90 26.88
CA THR A 306 7.81 11.70 27.23
C THR A 306 7.51 12.29 28.61
N GLU A 307 8.40 12.09 29.58
CA GLU A 307 8.33 12.67 30.93
C GLU A 307 8.34 14.21 30.87
N SER A 308 9.27 14.79 30.09
CA SER A 308 9.35 16.22 29.78
C SER A 308 8.04 16.76 29.18
N ASN A 309 7.46 16.08 28.19
CA ASN A 309 6.19 16.48 27.59
C ASN A 309 5.04 16.44 28.61
N LEU A 310 4.93 15.39 29.43
CA LEU A 310 3.88 15.28 30.46
C LEU A 310 4.03 16.38 31.54
N LEU A 311 5.26 16.75 31.90
CA LEU A 311 5.52 17.87 32.81
C LEU A 311 5.08 19.20 32.20
N VAL A 312 5.29 19.43 30.89
CA VAL A 312 4.73 20.60 30.19
C VAL A 312 3.19 20.61 30.24
N ALA A 313 2.53 19.49 29.97
CA ALA A 313 1.07 19.42 30.08
C ALA A 313 0.56 19.66 31.51
N ARG A 314 1.25 19.14 32.54
CA ARG A 314 0.95 19.45 33.95
C ARG A 314 1.14 20.94 34.24
N ALA A 315 2.21 21.56 33.74
CA ALA A 315 2.45 22.99 33.89
C ALA A 315 1.40 23.88 33.19
N HIS A 316 0.68 23.37 32.18
CA HIS A 316 -0.51 24.04 31.63
C HIS A 316 -1.73 23.90 32.54
N CYS A 317 -1.87 22.79 33.25
CA CYS A 317 -2.98 22.51 34.18
C CYS A 317 -2.77 23.12 35.58
N VAL A 318 -1.58 23.68 35.87
CA VAL A 318 -1.37 24.61 37.00
C VAL A 318 -1.99 25.96 36.65
N GLY A 319 -2.86 26.46 37.53
CA GLY A 319 -3.50 27.78 37.41
C GLY A 319 -2.52 28.95 37.66
N ASP A 320 -3.02 30.03 38.26
CA ASP A 320 -2.29 31.31 38.35
C ASP A 320 -1.04 31.32 39.26
N ASP A 321 -0.65 30.18 39.85
CA ASP A 321 0.66 30.05 40.51
C ASP A 321 1.79 29.90 39.47
N LEU A 322 2.21 31.06 38.97
CA LEU A 322 3.34 31.21 38.03
C LEU A 322 4.67 30.67 38.59
N LYS A 323 4.82 30.56 39.92
CA LYS A 323 6.03 30.00 40.54
C LYS A 323 6.01 28.47 40.50
N LEU A 324 4.89 27.84 40.85
CA LEU A 324 4.71 26.39 40.72
C LEU A 324 4.80 25.96 39.25
N ARG A 325 4.16 26.73 38.35
CA ARG A 325 4.25 26.53 36.90
C ARG A 325 5.67 26.66 36.37
N GLY A 326 6.42 27.68 36.80
CA GLY A 326 7.84 27.83 36.48
C GLY A 326 8.71 26.68 36.97
N GLY A 327 8.45 26.16 38.17
CA GLY A 327 9.13 24.99 38.73
C GLY A 327 8.94 23.73 37.89
N ILE A 328 7.70 23.41 37.51
CA ILE A 328 7.38 22.21 36.71
C ILE A 328 7.92 22.33 35.26
N LEU A 329 7.95 23.54 34.69
CA LEU A 329 8.62 23.78 33.40
C LEU A 329 10.15 23.62 33.49
N TYR A 330 10.75 23.99 34.62
CA TYR A 330 12.17 23.76 34.86
C TYR A 330 12.47 22.26 35.04
N GLU A 331 11.63 21.52 35.76
CA GLU A 331 11.69 20.04 35.83
C GLU A 331 11.53 19.40 34.44
N ALA A 332 10.64 19.91 33.59
CA ALA A 332 10.48 19.42 32.21
C ALA A 332 11.75 19.58 31.37
N VAL A 333 12.49 20.68 31.55
CA VAL A 333 13.78 20.93 30.88
C VAL A 333 14.92 20.11 31.49
N GLN A 334 14.88 19.81 32.79
CA GLN A 334 15.82 18.87 33.40
C GLN A 334 15.60 17.43 32.91
N ALA A 335 14.34 17.02 32.71
CA ALA A 335 13.99 15.70 32.18
C ALA A 335 14.48 15.49 30.74
N ASP A 336 14.32 16.48 29.85
CA ASP A 336 14.93 16.46 28.51
C ASP A 336 15.37 17.85 28.04
N GLN A 337 16.68 18.10 28.11
CA GLN A 337 17.32 19.34 27.64
C GLN A 337 17.25 19.52 26.11
N THR A 338 16.94 18.47 25.35
CA THR A 338 16.75 18.54 23.89
C THR A 338 15.29 18.86 23.52
N ASN A 339 14.42 19.09 24.49
CA ASN A 339 13.02 19.40 24.24
C ASN A 339 12.80 20.91 24.05
N ASP A 340 13.12 21.41 22.84
CA ASP A 340 13.01 22.82 22.44
C ASP A 340 11.67 23.46 22.85
N TYR A 341 10.56 22.71 22.81
CA TYR A 341 9.25 23.22 23.23
C TYR A 341 9.20 23.53 24.74
N ALA A 342 9.71 22.63 25.60
CA ALA A 342 9.83 22.85 27.03
C ALA A 342 10.84 23.99 27.34
N VAL A 343 11.98 24.01 26.64
CA VAL A 343 13.02 25.04 26.81
C VAL A 343 12.51 26.44 26.48
N ASN A 344 11.80 26.60 25.36
CA ASN A 344 11.23 27.89 24.97
C ASN A 344 10.14 28.34 25.97
N LEU A 345 9.24 27.44 26.37
CA LEU A 345 8.16 27.76 27.31
C LEU A 345 8.67 28.08 28.73
N ALA A 346 9.72 27.38 29.18
CA ALA A 346 10.41 27.69 30.44
C ALA A 346 11.11 29.06 30.38
N THR A 347 11.78 29.37 29.27
CA THR A 347 12.43 30.68 29.06
C THR A 347 11.41 31.82 29.10
N GLU A 348 10.31 31.70 28.36
CA GLU A 348 9.24 32.71 28.34
C GLU A 348 8.60 32.90 29.74
N MET A 349 8.49 31.85 30.54
CA MET A 349 8.00 31.94 31.92
C MET A 349 9.00 32.66 32.84
N MET A 350 10.30 32.39 32.70
CA MET A 350 11.36 33.05 33.47
C MET A 350 11.46 34.54 33.16
N GLU A 351 11.34 34.94 31.88
CA GLU A 351 11.28 36.36 31.48
C GLU A 351 10.08 37.08 32.10
N LYS A 352 8.90 36.43 32.12
CA LYS A 352 7.69 36.97 32.77
C LYS A 352 7.87 37.13 34.28
N LEU A 353 8.48 36.14 34.95
CA LEU A 353 8.78 36.19 36.39
C LEU A 353 9.74 37.36 36.71
N GLN A 354 10.86 37.48 35.98
CA GLN A 354 11.81 38.59 36.14
C GLN A 354 11.14 39.95 35.97
N LYS A 355 10.34 40.12 34.91
CA LYS A 355 9.62 41.37 34.64
C LYS A 355 8.60 41.73 35.73
N MET A 356 7.96 40.74 36.36
CA MET A 356 7.09 40.99 37.51
C MET A 356 7.88 41.40 38.76
N GLU A 357 9.06 40.82 39.00
CA GLU A 357 9.94 41.23 40.11
C GLU A 357 10.49 42.65 39.92
N GLU A 358 10.87 43.03 38.70
CA GLU A 358 11.24 44.40 38.35
C GLU A 358 10.10 45.38 38.59
N LEU A 359 8.88 45.06 38.15
CA LEU A 359 7.70 45.90 38.38
C LEU A 359 7.37 46.01 39.88
N LYS A 360 7.41 44.91 40.64
CA LYS A 360 7.24 44.94 42.10
C LYS A 360 8.24 45.89 42.76
N LYS A 361 9.52 45.78 42.37
CA LYS A 361 10.61 46.65 42.86
C LYS A 361 10.43 48.11 42.45
N GLN A 362 9.91 48.38 41.25
CA GLN A 362 9.61 49.74 40.76
C GLN A 362 8.46 50.41 41.53
N TYR A 363 7.41 49.65 41.87
CA TYR A 363 6.23 50.17 42.55
C TYR A 363 6.25 50.03 44.08
N GLY A 364 7.32 49.48 44.67
CA GLY A 364 7.42 49.25 46.12
C GLY A 364 6.50 48.15 46.65
N LEU A 365 6.06 47.23 45.78
CA LEU A 365 5.18 46.11 46.10
C LEU A 365 5.99 44.88 46.51
N SER A 366 6.62 44.96 47.70
CA SER A 366 7.40 43.88 48.34
C SER A 366 6.51 42.88 49.06
#